data_AF-Q08QP2-F1
#
_entry.id   AF-Q08QP2-F1
#
_cell.length_a   1.000
_cell.length_b   1.000
_cell.length_c   1.000
_cell.angle_alpha   90.00
_cell.angle_beta   90.00
_cell.angle_gamma   90.00
#
_symmetry.space_group_name_H-M   'P 1'
#
loop_
_entity.id
_entity.type
_entity.pdbx_description
1 polymer ?
#
loop_
_entity_poly.entity_id
_entity_poly.type
_entity_poly.pdbx_seq_one_letter_code
_entity_poly.pdbx_strand_id
1 'polypeptide(L)'
;MPAFTPREVVSELDRYIVGQTAAKRAVAIALRNRWRRQRVADDLREEIHPKNIIMIGPTGVGKTEIARRLAKLAQAPFVKVEASKFTEVGYVGRDVESMVRDLVEAAIALVREEETEKVKPRALELAEDRLVEMLSGHAPKSPPPPPPFGFTPPPVSPPSRLGEHEREKLRAQLRAGTLDDQEVDVETSDSAPTFLRNFTGHGMEEVGVNLQDLFKNMP
;
A
#
# COMPACT_ATOMS: atom_id res chain seq x y z
N MET A 1 9.32 13.74 11.95
CA MET A 1 10.07 12.70 12.71
C MET A 1 9.74 12.82 14.18
N PRO A 2 9.46 11.71 14.88
CA PRO A 2 9.18 11.74 16.31
C PRO A 2 10.39 12.28 17.10
N ALA A 3 10.11 13.12 18.08
CA ALA A 3 11.12 13.91 18.80
C ALA A 3 11.74 13.15 19.99
N PHE A 4 12.08 11.87 19.82
CA PHE A 4 12.63 11.06 20.91
C PHE A 4 13.95 11.64 21.45
N THR A 5 14.08 11.66 22.77
CA THR A 5 15.34 11.89 23.46
C THR A 5 16.23 10.66 23.36
N PRO A 6 17.56 10.80 23.45
CA PRO A 6 18.45 9.64 23.42
C PRO A 6 18.15 8.61 24.53
N ARG A 7 17.67 9.05 25.69
CA ARG A 7 17.30 8.15 26.80
C ARG A 7 16.06 7.33 26.48
N GLU A 8 15.03 7.95 25.89
CA GLU A 8 13.81 7.24 25.45
C GLU A 8 14.14 6.20 24.37
N VAL A 9 14.99 6.55 23.39
CA VAL A 9 15.42 5.58 22.36
C VAL A 9 16.13 4.39 22.99
N VAL A 10 17.06 4.62 23.93
CA VAL A 10 17.75 3.53 24.63
C VAL A 10 16.76 2.67 25.41
N SER A 11 15.85 3.29 26.17
CA SER A 11 14.83 2.59 26.95
C SER A 11 13.92 1.72 26.09
N GLU A 12 13.55 2.20 24.89
CA GLU A 12 12.71 1.42 23.98
C GLU A 12 13.52 0.26 23.35
N LEU A 13 14.79 0.47 23.04
CA LEU A 13 15.68 -0.60 22.56
C LEU A 13 15.97 -1.65 23.65
N ASP A 14 15.99 -1.26 24.93
CA ASP A 14 16.19 -2.16 26.07
C ASP A 14 15.07 -3.22 26.18
N ARG A 15 13.87 -2.94 25.67
CA ARG A 15 12.75 -3.90 25.66
C ARG A 15 12.98 -5.10 24.76
N TYR A 16 13.87 -4.99 23.77
CA TYR A 16 14.09 -5.99 22.74
C TYR A 16 15.52 -6.52 22.69
N ILE A 17 16.50 -5.71 23.11
CA ILE A 17 17.92 -6.05 23.02
C ILE A 17 18.47 -6.05 24.44
N VAL A 18 19.12 -7.14 24.86
CA VAL A 18 19.78 -7.23 26.17
C VAL A 18 21.21 -6.71 26.07
N GLY A 19 21.65 -5.86 27.01
CA GLY A 19 23.01 -5.31 27.01
C GLY A 19 23.31 -4.33 25.87
N GLN A 20 24.52 -4.37 25.31
CA GLN A 20 24.95 -3.55 24.16
C GLN A 20 24.76 -2.02 24.33
N THR A 21 24.94 -1.52 25.56
CA THR A 21 24.65 -0.12 25.93
C THR A 21 25.37 0.90 25.06
N ALA A 22 26.63 0.64 24.69
CA ALA A 22 27.41 1.52 23.82
C ALA A 22 26.79 1.65 22.42
N ALA A 23 26.36 0.52 21.82
CA ALA A 23 25.72 0.50 20.51
C ALA A 23 24.36 1.20 20.53
N LYS A 24 23.54 0.94 21.57
CA LYS A 24 22.24 1.62 21.76
C LYS A 24 22.41 3.13 21.89
N ARG A 25 23.39 3.58 22.68
CA ARG A 25 23.69 5.01 22.83
C ARG A 25 24.15 5.64 21.51
N ALA A 26 25.00 4.96 20.74
CA ALA A 26 25.47 5.45 19.46
C ALA A 26 24.32 5.65 18.47
N VAL A 27 23.42 4.67 18.34
CA VAL A 27 22.26 4.80 17.44
C VAL A 27 21.26 5.84 17.91
N ALA A 28 21.05 5.97 19.22
CA ALA A 28 20.18 6.99 19.81
C ALA A 28 20.68 8.42 19.53
N ILE A 29 22.00 8.64 19.61
CA ILE A 29 22.62 9.92 19.25
C ILE A 29 22.46 10.20 17.76
N ALA A 30 22.71 9.21 16.89
CA ALA A 30 22.57 9.38 15.46
C ALA A 30 21.12 9.74 15.06
N LEU A 31 20.12 9.08 15.67
CA LEU A 31 18.71 9.43 15.45
C LEU A 31 18.40 10.84 15.96
N ARG A 32 18.87 11.21 17.17
CA ARG A 32 18.66 12.55 17.72
C ARG A 32 19.30 13.64 16.87
N ASN A 33 20.45 13.36 16.27
CA ASN A 33 21.13 14.31 15.38
C ASN A 33 20.32 14.58 14.10
N ARG A 34 19.54 13.61 13.59
CA ARG A 34 18.60 13.87 12.48
C ARG A 34 17.52 14.88 12.86
N TRP A 35 16.93 14.75 14.06
CA TRP A 35 15.98 15.72 14.58
C TRP A 35 16.62 17.10 14.81
N ARG A 36 17.84 17.15 15.36
CA ARG A 36 18.58 18.41 15.56
C ARG A 36 18.86 19.12 14.24
N ARG A 37 19.25 18.37 13.20
CA ARG A 37 19.47 18.89 11.85
C ARG A 37 18.21 19.55 11.26
N GLN A 38 17.02 19.06 11.58
CA GLN A 38 15.77 19.68 11.14
C GLN A 38 15.47 21.03 11.82
N ARG A 39 16.20 21.40 12.88
CA ARG A 39 15.98 22.61 13.68
C ARG A 39 17.05 23.68 13.51
N VAL A 40 18.05 23.43 12.68
CA VAL A 40 19.01 24.47 12.28
C VAL A 40 18.50 25.23 11.06
N ALA A 41 19.08 26.42 10.83
CA ALA A 41 18.85 27.20 9.63
C ALA A 41 19.26 26.42 8.36
N ASP A 42 18.67 26.76 7.22
CA ASP A 42 18.76 25.96 5.99
C ASP A 42 20.20 25.93 5.42
N ASP A 43 20.92 27.04 5.51
CA ASP A 43 22.35 27.15 5.17
C ASP A 43 23.21 26.14 5.94
N LEU A 44 23.03 26.07 7.25
CA LEU A 44 23.76 25.13 8.10
C LEU A 44 23.25 23.69 7.94
N ARG A 45 21.99 23.49 7.52
CA ARG A 45 21.38 22.16 7.39
C ARG A 45 22.03 21.34 6.27
N GLU A 46 22.41 21.98 5.17
CA GLU A 46 23.05 21.33 4.03
C GLU A 46 24.46 20.83 4.37
N GLU A 47 25.19 21.58 5.18
CA GLU A 47 26.54 21.25 5.66
C GLU A 47 26.58 20.10 6.68
N ILE A 48 25.45 19.79 7.34
CA ILE A 48 25.39 18.73 8.35
C ILE A 48 25.11 17.37 7.71
N HIS A 49 26.17 16.57 7.54
CA HIS A 49 26.05 15.18 7.08
C HIS A 49 25.60 14.20 8.19
N PRO A 50 24.85 13.14 7.82
CA PRO A 50 24.52 12.05 8.73
C PRO A 50 25.76 11.41 9.36
N LYS A 51 25.69 11.07 10.65
CA LYS A 51 26.75 10.34 11.36
C LYS A 51 26.51 8.83 11.19
N ASN A 52 27.14 8.26 10.17
CA ASN A 52 27.10 6.82 9.90
C ASN A 52 27.78 6.03 11.04
N ILE A 53 27.31 4.79 11.25
CA ILE A 53 27.75 3.95 12.37
C ILE A 53 28.36 2.67 11.83
N ILE A 54 29.54 2.31 12.32
CA ILE A 54 30.16 1.01 12.11
C ILE A 54 30.01 0.22 13.42
N MET A 55 29.35 -0.93 13.36
CA MET A 55 29.20 -1.83 14.51
C MET A 55 30.20 -2.98 14.41
N ILE A 56 31.09 -3.09 15.39
CA ILE A 56 32.12 -4.14 15.45
C ILE A 56 31.75 -5.13 16.56
N GLY A 57 31.78 -6.43 16.26
CA GLY A 57 31.52 -7.49 17.22
C GLY A 57 31.19 -8.84 16.56
N PRO A 58 31.15 -9.94 17.32
CA PRO A 58 30.86 -11.27 16.77
C PRO A 58 29.43 -11.39 16.24
N THR A 59 29.15 -12.44 15.46
CA THR A 59 27.79 -12.74 15.00
C THR A 59 26.86 -13.04 16.20
N GLY A 60 25.55 -12.86 16.03
CA GLY A 60 24.56 -13.17 17.07
C GLY A 60 24.40 -12.16 18.21
N VAL A 61 25.29 -11.18 18.40
CA VAL A 61 25.21 -10.20 19.52
C VAL A 61 24.15 -9.11 19.37
N GLY A 62 23.30 -9.17 18.35
CA GLY A 62 22.19 -8.23 18.16
C GLY A 62 22.48 -6.98 17.29
N LYS A 63 23.61 -6.91 16.58
CA LYS A 63 23.95 -5.76 15.70
C LYS A 63 22.81 -5.40 14.73
N THR A 64 22.33 -6.40 13.99
CA THR A 64 21.24 -6.23 13.01
C THR A 64 19.91 -5.89 13.69
N GLU A 65 19.65 -6.46 14.88
CA GLU A 65 18.41 -6.23 15.62
C GLU A 65 18.33 -4.81 16.17
N ILE A 66 19.46 -4.24 16.64
CA ILE A 66 19.54 -2.83 17.02
C ILE A 66 19.12 -1.93 15.85
N ALA A 67 19.66 -2.16 14.65
CA ALA A 67 19.33 -1.36 13.47
C ALA A 67 17.86 -1.53 13.04
N ARG A 68 17.35 -2.77 13.03
CA ARG A 68 15.95 -3.08 12.70
C ARG A 68 14.97 -2.41 13.67
N ARG A 69 15.23 -2.52 14.98
CA ARG A 69 14.36 -1.93 16.02
C ARG A 69 14.40 -0.42 16.00
N LEU A 70 15.57 0.18 15.77
CA LEU A 70 15.70 1.62 15.61
C LEU A 70 14.87 2.13 14.43
N ALA A 71 14.91 1.43 13.28
CA ALA A 71 14.13 1.83 12.11
C ALA A 71 12.62 1.73 12.38
N LYS A 72 12.17 0.65 13.01
CA LYS A 72 10.76 0.50 13.42
C LYS A 72 10.31 1.60 14.38
N LEU A 73 11.12 1.91 15.39
CA LEU A 73 10.85 3.00 16.35
C LEU A 73 10.77 4.37 15.65
N ALA A 74 11.66 4.61 14.69
CA ALA A 74 11.70 5.87 13.95
C ALA A 74 10.66 5.94 12.81
N GLN A 75 9.87 4.88 12.59
CA GLN A 75 9.00 4.71 11.42
C GLN A 75 9.76 5.02 10.10
N ALA A 76 10.97 4.47 10.00
CA ALA A 76 11.87 4.71 8.87
C ALA A 76 11.96 3.47 7.98
N PRO A 77 12.07 3.64 6.64
CA PRO A 77 12.32 2.54 5.73
C PRO A 77 13.67 1.87 6.04
N PHE A 78 13.73 0.56 5.90
CA PHE A 78 14.88 -0.24 6.30
C PHE A 78 15.13 -1.39 5.35
N VAL A 79 16.39 -1.56 4.93
CA VAL A 79 16.85 -2.68 4.10
C VAL A 79 18.10 -3.30 4.72
N LYS A 80 18.18 -4.64 4.70
CA LYS A 80 19.38 -5.40 5.07
C LYS A 80 20.03 -5.89 3.78
N VAL A 81 21.28 -5.51 3.55
CA VAL A 81 22.07 -5.95 2.40
C VAL A 81 23.38 -6.58 2.87
N GLU A 82 23.87 -7.58 2.14
CA GLU A 82 25.14 -8.24 2.40
C GLU A 82 26.17 -7.76 1.38
N ALA A 83 27.29 -7.23 1.86
CA ALA A 83 28.29 -6.58 1.00
C ALA A 83 28.94 -7.55 0.00
N SER A 84 29.08 -8.84 0.35
CA SER A 84 29.64 -9.87 -0.53
C SER A 84 28.83 -10.09 -1.80
N LYS A 85 27.55 -9.70 -1.83
CA LYS A 85 26.69 -9.79 -3.03
C LYS A 85 27.14 -8.87 -4.17
N PHE A 86 28.00 -7.90 -3.88
CA PHE A 86 28.50 -6.92 -4.86
C PHE A 86 29.96 -7.19 -5.26
N THR A 87 30.60 -8.21 -4.68
CA THR A 87 32.00 -8.57 -4.97
C THR A 87 32.13 -9.87 -5.76
N GLU A 88 31.05 -10.61 -5.97
CA GLU A 88 31.08 -11.91 -6.65
C GLU A 88 31.33 -11.72 -8.17
N VAL A 89 32.45 -12.28 -8.65
CA VAL A 89 32.97 -12.10 -10.01
C VAL A 89 32.10 -12.89 -11.00
N GLY A 90 31.21 -12.19 -11.73
CA GLY A 90 30.33 -12.76 -12.76
C GLY A 90 29.68 -11.67 -13.63
N TYR A 91 29.30 -12.03 -14.86
CA TYR A 91 29.13 -11.13 -16.03
C TYR A 91 28.01 -10.07 -15.95
N VAL A 92 27.10 -10.12 -14.98
CA VAL A 92 26.19 -9.01 -14.66
C VAL A 92 25.84 -9.10 -13.16
N GLY A 93 26.70 -8.57 -12.30
CA GLY A 93 26.43 -8.52 -10.85
C GLY A 93 25.19 -7.70 -10.49
N ARG A 94 24.65 -7.88 -9.28
CA ARG A 94 23.66 -6.92 -8.74
C ARG A 94 24.31 -5.55 -8.66
N ASP A 95 23.65 -4.55 -9.21
CA ASP A 95 24.07 -3.16 -9.16
C ASP A 95 23.97 -2.61 -7.73
N VAL A 96 24.97 -1.84 -7.27
CA VAL A 96 24.95 -1.17 -5.96
C VAL A 96 23.76 -0.22 -5.81
N GLU A 97 23.25 0.33 -6.92
CA GLU A 97 22.05 1.17 -6.91
C GLU A 97 20.80 0.40 -6.49
N SER A 98 20.79 -0.94 -6.62
CA SER A 98 19.69 -1.77 -6.13
C SER A 98 19.43 -1.59 -4.63
N MET A 99 20.46 -1.26 -3.83
CA MET A 99 20.26 -0.98 -2.40
C MET A 99 19.34 0.22 -2.17
N VAL A 100 19.43 1.24 -3.03
CA VAL A 100 18.59 2.44 -2.94
C VAL A 100 17.20 2.13 -3.49
N ARG A 101 17.09 1.35 -4.57
CA ARG A 101 15.80 0.91 -5.11
C ARG A 101 15.00 0.10 -4.09
N ASP A 102 15.63 -0.90 -3.46
CA ASP A 102 15.00 -1.71 -2.40
C ASP A 102 14.55 -0.84 -1.20
N LEU A 103 15.34 0.19 -0.84
CA LEU A 103 14.99 1.12 0.23
C LEU A 103 13.77 2.00 -0.13
N VAL A 104 13.68 2.44 -1.39
CA VAL A 104 12.55 3.23 -1.90
C VAL A 104 11.28 2.38 -1.94
N GLU A 105 11.37 1.13 -2.39
CA GLU A 105 10.23 0.19 -2.36
C GLU A 105 9.74 -0.04 -0.93
N ALA A 106 10.65 -0.22 0.02
CA ALA A 106 10.30 -0.33 1.43
C ALA A 106 9.62 0.95 1.98
N ALA A 107 10.03 2.13 1.51
CA ALA A 107 9.40 3.39 1.88
C ALA A 107 7.99 3.52 1.31
N ILE A 108 7.77 3.13 0.05
CA ILE A 108 6.45 3.12 -0.59
C ILE A 108 5.51 2.18 0.18
N ALA A 109 5.97 0.98 0.52
CA ALA A 109 5.20 0.03 1.30
C ALA A 109 4.79 0.61 2.67
N LEU A 110 5.73 1.25 3.37
CA LEU A 110 5.49 1.87 4.68
C LEU A 110 4.43 2.98 4.59
N VAL A 111 4.55 3.89 3.62
CA VAL A 111 3.57 4.98 3.44
C VAL A 111 2.22 4.42 3.03
N ARG A 112 2.18 3.41 2.15
CA ARG A 112 0.93 2.78 1.75
C ARG A 112 0.19 2.15 2.93
N GLU A 113 0.91 1.45 3.81
CA GLU A 113 0.33 0.89 5.04
C GLU A 113 -0.22 1.99 5.96
N GLU A 114 0.55 3.06 6.18
CA GLU A 114 0.13 4.21 6.99
C GLU A 114 -1.14 4.88 6.44
N GLU A 115 -1.17 5.18 5.13
CA GLU A 115 -2.32 5.82 4.50
C GLU A 115 -3.54 4.88 4.45
N THR A 116 -3.33 3.57 4.27
CA THR A 116 -4.42 2.58 4.30
C THR A 116 -5.09 2.56 5.67
N GLU A 117 -4.32 2.54 6.76
CA GLU A 117 -4.88 2.57 8.11
C GLU A 117 -5.58 3.91 8.42
N LYS A 118 -5.12 5.04 7.88
CA LYS A 118 -5.80 6.34 8.01
C LYS A 118 -7.18 6.35 7.36
N VAL A 119 -7.33 5.74 6.19
CA VAL A 119 -8.61 5.75 5.44
C VAL A 119 -9.56 4.61 5.84
N LYS A 120 -9.05 3.59 6.54
CA LYS A 120 -9.80 2.39 6.93
C LYS A 120 -11.13 2.66 7.64
N PRO A 121 -11.27 3.59 8.60
CA PRO A 121 -12.56 3.84 9.25
C PRO A 121 -13.61 4.37 8.27
N ARG A 122 -13.23 5.33 7.43
CA ARG A 122 -14.10 5.90 6.39
C ARG A 122 -14.44 4.87 5.31
N ALA A 123 -13.47 4.06 4.92
CA ALA A 123 -13.68 2.99 3.96
C ALA A 123 -14.68 1.94 4.50
N LEU A 124 -14.63 1.64 5.80
CA LEU A 124 -15.57 0.75 6.46
C LEU A 124 -16.98 1.33 6.48
N GLU A 125 -17.15 2.61 6.82
CA GLU A 125 -18.46 3.28 6.77
C GLU A 125 -19.07 3.26 5.35
N LEU A 126 -18.27 3.59 4.34
CA LEU A 126 -18.72 3.55 2.94
C LEU A 126 -19.05 2.13 2.46
N ALA A 127 -18.29 1.13 2.93
CA ALA A 127 -18.55 -0.27 2.63
C ALA A 127 -19.85 -0.74 3.31
N GLU A 128 -20.09 -0.38 4.58
CA GLU A 128 -21.35 -0.64 5.27
C GLU A 128 -22.54 -0.02 4.53
N ASP A 129 -22.40 1.24 4.10
CA ASP A 129 -23.46 1.94 3.37
C ASP A 129 -23.79 1.26 2.04
N ARG A 130 -22.77 0.89 1.26
CA ARG A 130 -22.93 0.16 0.00
C ARG A 130 -23.57 -1.21 0.22
N LEU A 131 -23.21 -1.89 1.31
CA LEU A 131 -23.76 -3.19 1.65
C LEU A 131 -25.23 -3.11 2.07
N VAL A 132 -25.62 -2.09 2.87
CA VAL A 132 -27.02 -1.84 3.23
C VAL A 132 -27.87 -1.54 1.99
N GLU A 133 -27.34 -0.77 1.04
CA GLU A 133 -28.03 -0.53 -0.23
C GLU A 133 -28.26 -1.82 -1.04
N MET A 134 -27.28 -2.73 -1.07
CA MET A 134 -27.42 -4.03 -1.73
C MET A 134 -28.44 -4.93 -1.01
N LEU A 135 -28.36 -5.07 0.31
CA LEU A 135 -29.27 -5.89 1.11
C LEU A 135 -30.73 -5.41 1.02
N SER A 136 -30.92 -4.10 0.86
CA SER A 136 -32.25 -3.53 0.68
C SER A 136 -32.86 -3.76 -0.71
N GLY A 137 -32.16 -4.44 -1.63
CA GLY A 137 -32.61 -4.65 -3.02
C GLY A 137 -32.56 -3.39 -3.89
N HIS A 138 -31.93 -2.31 -3.40
CA HIS A 138 -31.76 -1.04 -4.10
C HIS A 138 -30.37 -0.93 -4.76
N ALA A 139 -29.74 -2.06 -5.05
CA ALA A 139 -28.49 -2.09 -5.81
C ALA A 139 -28.64 -1.19 -7.05
N PRO A 140 -27.66 -0.32 -7.34
CA PRO A 140 -27.70 0.50 -8.53
C PRO A 140 -27.73 -0.43 -9.73
N LYS A 141 -28.92 -0.66 -10.29
CA LYS A 141 -29.08 -1.37 -11.55
C LYS A 141 -28.30 -0.59 -12.58
N SER A 142 -27.29 -1.23 -13.17
CA SER A 142 -26.62 -0.73 -14.37
C SER A 142 -27.70 -0.28 -15.36
N PRO A 143 -27.56 0.93 -15.96
CA PRO A 143 -28.58 1.43 -16.88
C PRO A 143 -28.77 0.40 -17.99
N PRO A 144 -30.03 -0.01 -18.29
CA PRO A 144 -30.27 -1.03 -19.30
C PRO A 144 -29.67 -0.58 -20.63
N PRO A 145 -29.09 -1.50 -21.42
CA PRO A 145 -28.58 -1.16 -22.74
C PRO A 145 -29.70 -0.51 -23.57
N PRO A 146 -29.39 0.52 -24.38
CA PRO A 146 -30.40 1.21 -25.17
C PRO A 146 -31.10 0.19 -26.08
N PRO A 147 -32.45 0.15 -26.11
CA PRO A 147 -33.18 -0.80 -26.92
C PRO A 147 -32.88 -0.57 -28.41
N PRO A 148 -32.72 -1.63 -29.22
CA PRO A 148 -32.60 -1.47 -30.66
C PRO A 148 -33.97 -1.05 -31.20
N PHE A 149 -34.01 0.12 -31.83
CA PHE A 149 -35.18 0.73 -32.50
C PHE A 149 -36.40 1.05 -31.62
N GLY A 150 -36.69 2.36 -31.48
CA GLY A 150 -38.04 2.95 -31.39
C GLY A 150 -38.93 2.62 -30.20
N PHE A 151 -38.59 1.64 -29.36
CA PHE A 151 -39.32 1.30 -28.15
C PHE A 151 -38.78 2.10 -26.98
N THR A 152 -39.52 3.14 -26.56
CA THR A 152 -39.34 3.74 -25.23
C THR A 152 -40.03 2.85 -24.19
N PRO A 153 -39.29 2.14 -23.32
CA PRO A 153 -39.92 1.44 -22.21
C PRO A 153 -40.65 2.45 -21.31
N PRO A 154 -41.71 2.02 -20.60
CA PRO A 154 -42.40 2.89 -19.64
C PRO A 154 -41.41 3.43 -18.59
N PRO A 155 -41.64 4.64 -18.05
CA PRO A 155 -40.77 5.20 -17.03
C PRO A 155 -40.71 4.22 -15.85
N VAL A 156 -39.52 3.67 -15.62
CA VAL A 156 -39.26 2.86 -14.43
C VAL A 156 -39.49 3.81 -13.24
N SER A 157 -40.44 3.49 -12.37
CA SER A 157 -40.68 4.23 -11.14
C SER A 157 -39.34 4.47 -10.45
N PRO A 158 -39.04 5.70 -9.98
CA PRO A 158 -37.81 5.95 -9.26
C PRO A 158 -37.76 4.94 -8.11
N PRO A 159 -36.63 4.23 -7.89
CA PRO A 159 -36.52 3.30 -6.78
C PRO A 159 -36.92 4.04 -5.51
N SER A 160 -37.81 3.43 -4.74
CA SER A 160 -38.25 3.95 -3.43
C SER A 160 -37.02 4.17 -2.57
N ARG A 161 -36.52 5.40 -2.46
CA ARG A 161 -35.38 5.68 -1.56
C ARG A 161 -35.80 5.17 -0.18
N LEU A 162 -35.07 4.20 0.36
CA LEU A 162 -35.32 3.75 1.73
C LEU A 162 -35.35 4.96 2.64
N GLY A 163 -36.34 4.99 3.54
CA GLY A 163 -36.37 5.96 4.61
C GLY A 163 -35.09 5.84 5.45
N GLU A 164 -34.54 6.95 5.92
CA GLU A 164 -33.33 6.98 6.74
C GLU A 164 -33.43 6.01 7.94
N HIS A 165 -34.62 5.86 8.52
CA HIS A 165 -34.90 4.94 9.61
C HIS A 165 -34.76 3.44 9.26
N GLU A 166 -35.07 3.01 8.03
CA GLU A 166 -34.92 1.60 7.63
C GLU A 166 -33.44 1.27 7.39
N ARG A 167 -32.70 2.21 6.78
CA ARG A 167 -31.24 2.10 6.60
C ARG A 167 -30.52 1.99 7.94
N GLU A 168 -30.94 2.77 8.92
CA GLU A 168 -30.33 2.77 10.25
C GLU A 168 -30.57 1.45 11.00
N LYS A 169 -31.79 0.87 10.87
CA LYS A 169 -32.11 -0.46 11.40
C LYS A 169 -31.28 -1.57 10.75
N LEU A 170 -31.15 -1.54 9.42
CA LEU A 170 -30.33 -2.51 8.68
C LEU A 170 -28.86 -2.40 9.05
N ARG A 171 -28.33 -1.18 9.22
CA ARG A 171 -26.95 -0.96 9.69
C ARG A 171 -26.75 -1.54 11.10
N ALA A 172 -27.72 -1.37 12.00
CA ALA A 172 -27.66 -1.97 13.33
C ALA A 172 -27.69 -3.50 13.30
N GLN A 173 -28.50 -4.10 12.41
CA GLN A 173 -28.56 -5.55 12.20
C GLN A 173 -27.28 -6.11 11.58
N LEU A 174 -26.69 -5.39 10.63
CA LEU A 174 -25.40 -5.73 10.04
C LEU A 174 -24.29 -5.76 11.09
N ARG A 175 -24.24 -4.74 11.95
CA ARG A 175 -23.27 -4.69 13.06
C ARG A 175 -23.53 -5.74 14.14
N ALA A 176 -24.77 -6.19 14.27
CA ALA A 176 -25.16 -7.27 15.18
C ALA A 176 -24.89 -8.68 14.61
N GLY A 177 -24.43 -8.78 13.36
CA GLY A 177 -24.11 -10.06 12.70
C GLY A 177 -25.33 -10.89 12.32
N THR A 178 -26.54 -10.32 12.33
CA THR A 178 -27.77 -11.08 12.04
C THR A 178 -28.01 -11.30 10.55
N LEU A 179 -27.21 -10.65 9.69
CA LEU A 179 -27.36 -10.66 8.23
C LEU A 179 -26.15 -11.31 7.53
N ASP A 180 -25.26 -11.96 8.28
CA ASP A 180 -24.00 -12.52 7.75
C ASP A 180 -24.23 -13.67 6.75
N ASP A 181 -25.36 -14.38 6.87
CA ASP A 181 -25.74 -15.48 5.97
C ASP A 181 -26.49 -15.01 4.70
N GLN A 182 -26.73 -13.70 4.53
CA GLN A 182 -27.41 -13.18 3.33
C GLN A 182 -26.43 -12.97 2.19
N GLU A 183 -26.73 -13.57 1.03
CA GLU A 183 -25.95 -13.39 -0.19
C GLU A 183 -26.27 -12.05 -0.85
N VAL A 184 -25.23 -11.35 -1.31
CA VAL A 184 -25.35 -10.09 -2.05
C VAL A 184 -24.48 -10.12 -3.31
N ASP A 185 -25.03 -9.64 -4.41
CA ASP A 185 -24.28 -9.49 -5.66
C ASP A 185 -23.47 -8.19 -5.64
N VAL A 186 -22.14 -8.31 -5.67
CA VAL A 186 -21.23 -7.17 -5.69
C VAL A 186 -20.57 -7.06 -7.06
N GLU A 187 -20.97 -6.04 -7.82
CA GLU A 187 -20.18 -5.62 -8.99
C GLU A 187 -18.90 -4.95 -8.50
N THR A 188 -17.80 -5.69 -8.60
CA THR A 188 -16.46 -5.13 -8.45
C THR A 188 -15.99 -4.65 -9.80
N SER A 189 -15.36 -3.47 -9.85
CA SER A 189 -14.57 -3.11 -11.01
C SER A 189 -13.36 -4.04 -10.99
N ASP A 190 -13.46 -5.19 -11.65
CA ASP A 190 -12.28 -5.93 -12.02
C ASP A 190 -11.37 -4.93 -12.75
N SER A 191 -10.18 -4.71 -12.20
CA SER A 191 -9.11 -4.10 -12.99
C SER A 191 -8.90 -5.06 -14.14
N ALA A 192 -9.50 -4.75 -15.28
CA ALA A 192 -9.40 -5.59 -16.47
C ALA A 192 -7.94 -6.03 -16.61
N PRO A 193 -7.66 -7.33 -16.80
CA PRO A 193 -6.31 -7.81 -17.01
C PRO A 193 -5.65 -6.90 -18.05
N THR A 194 -4.45 -6.40 -17.78
CA THR A 194 -3.72 -5.42 -18.62
C THR A 194 -3.75 -5.78 -20.12
N PHE A 195 -3.88 -7.07 -20.43
CA PHE A 195 -4.11 -7.64 -21.75
C PHE A 195 -5.30 -7.01 -22.53
N LEU A 196 -6.42 -6.68 -21.89
CA LEU A 196 -7.60 -6.09 -22.55
C LEU A 196 -7.41 -4.59 -22.88
N ARG A 197 -6.54 -3.91 -22.14
CA ARG A 197 -6.21 -2.49 -22.35
C ARG A 197 -5.35 -2.28 -23.61
N ASN A 198 -4.58 -3.29 -24.00
CA ASN A 198 -3.80 -3.30 -25.24
C ASN A 198 -4.64 -3.64 -26.49
N PHE A 199 -5.83 -4.23 -26.32
CA PHE A 199 -6.73 -4.54 -27.44
C PHE A 199 -7.61 -3.36 -27.87
N THR A 200 -7.93 -2.45 -26.95
CA THR A 200 -8.87 -1.34 -27.21
C THR A 200 -8.22 -0.09 -27.80
N GLY A 201 -6.88 0.00 -27.78
CA GLY A 201 -6.13 1.13 -28.33
C GLY A 201 -5.77 0.96 -29.81
N HIS A 202 -5.11 -0.15 -30.18
CA HIS A 202 -4.49 -0.34 -31.51
C HIS A 202 -4.66 -1.77 -32.06
N GLY A 203 -5.47 -2.63 -31.43
CA GLY A 203 -5.53 -4.07 -31.73
C GLY A 203 -6.61 -4.51 -32.74
N MET A 204 -7.51 -3.62 -33.18
CA MET A 204 -8.55 -4.00 -34.14
C MET A 204 -8.09 -3.99 -35.61
N GLU A 205 -7.03 -3.26 -35.96
CA GLU A 205 -6.48 -3.28 -37.32
C GLU A 205 -5.71 -4.58 -37.60
N GLU A 206 -5.00 -5.15 -36.61
CA GLU A 206 -4.24 -6.39 -36.78
C GLU A 206 -5.12 -7.65 -36.87
N VAL A 207 -6.27 -7.67 -36.20
CA VAL A 207 -7.22 -8.80 -36.27
C VAL A 207 -7.86 -8.89 -37.65
N GLY A 208 -8.10 -7.75 -38.32
CA GLY A 208 -8.60 -7.73 -39.71
C GLY A 208 -7.59 -8.29 -40.71
N VAL A 209 -6.30 -8.01 -40.51
CA VAL A 209 -5.22 -8.49 -41.39
C VAL A 209 -5.01 -10.01 -41.25
N ASN A 210 -5.05 -10.54 -40.02
CA ASN A 210 -4.91 -11.99 -39.79
C ASN A 210 -6.12 -12.81 -40.29
N LEU A 211 -7.35 -12.24 -40.30
CA LEU A 211 -8.50 -12.91 -40.91
C LEU A 211 -8.41 -12.96 -42.44
N GLN A 212 -7.86 -11.92 -43.07
CA GLN A 212 -7.67 -11.89 -44.53
C GLN A 212 -6.64 -12.92 -45.02
N ASP A 213 -5.55 -13.12 -44.28
CA ASP A 213 -4.53 -14.12 -44.63
C ASP A 213 -4.99 -15.57 -44.35
N LEU A 214 -5.88 -15.78 -43.38
CA LEU A 214 -6.52 -17.08 -43.15
C LEU A 214 -7.50 -17.47 -44.26
N PHE A 215 -8.29 -16.51 -44.78
CA PHE A 215 -9.22 -16.76 -45.90
C PHE A 215 -8.52 -16.92 -47.25
N LYS A 216 -7.30 -16.38 -47.41
CA LYS A 216 -6.49 -16.57 -48.62
C LYS A 216 -5.85 -17.95 -48.75
N ASN A 217 -5.72 -18.69 -47.65
CA ASN A 217 -5.04 -19.98 -47.59
C ASN A 217 -5.99 -21.19 -47.46
N MET A 218 -7.29 -21.02 -47.74
CA MET A 218 -8.18 -22.16 -47.98
C MET A 218 -8.28 -22.43 -49.48
N PRO A 219 -8.07 -23.69 -49.93
CA PRO A 219 -8.26 -24.09 -51.33
C PRO A 219 -9.74 -24.07 -51.74
#